data_AF-A0AAP8NNE7-F1
#
_entry.id   AF-A0AAP8NNE7-F1
#
_cell.length_a   1.000
_cell.length_b   1.000
_cell.length_c   1.000
_cell.angle_alpha   90.00
_cell.angle_beta   90.00
_cell.angle_gamma   90.00
#
_symmetry.space_group_name_H-M   'P 1'
#
loop_
_entity.id
_entity.type
_entity.pdbx_description
1 polymer ?
#
loop_
_entity_poly.entity_id
_entity_poly.type
_entity_poly.pdbx_seq_one_letter_code
_entity_poly.pdbx_strand_id
1 'polypeptide(L)'
;MNGGRSSWRSCRDSWVVRKVWLPVWAVLSCLLLAPSLMALAISPDRMNSLAASVAVPHRECPLCGMTRGYAEMARGDIRAAWEWNRGAPVLFMAGLLNGGAAAFYLAWCWRRRAGSREKENSSLA
;
A
#
# COMPACT_ATOMS: atom_id res chain seq x y z
N MET A 1 -20.45 17.83 36.05
CA MET A 1 -19.06 17.99 35.56
C MET A 1 -18.63 16.86 34.59
N ASN A 2 -19.42 16.51 33.56
CA ASN A 2 -19.10 15.39 32.64
C ASN A 2 -18.57 15.83 31.25
N GLY A 3 -18.61 17.13 30.90
CA GLY A 3 -18.19 17.64 29.59
C GLY A 3 -16.68 17.56 29.32
N GLY A 4 -15.84 17.91 30.30
CA GLY A 4 -14.38 17.96 30.12
C GLY A 4 -13.73 16.59 29.86
N ARG A 5 -14.30 15.50 30.39
CA ARG A 5 -13.83 14.12 30.14
C ARG A 5 -14.12 13.63 28.72
N SER A 6 -15.10 14.23 28.03
CA SER A 6 -15.45 13.87 26.64
C SER A 6 -14.57 14.63 25.63
N SER A 7 -14.33 15.92 25.86
CA SER A 7 -13.47 16.73 24.98
C SER A 7 -12.01 16.30 25.04
N TRP A 8 -11.52 15.95 26.22
CA TRP A 8 -10.14 15.49 26.40
C TRP A 8 -9.88 14.14 25.71
N ARG A 9 -10.86 13.23 25.72
CA ARG A 9 -10.81 11.98 24.96
C ARG A 9 -10.81 12.24 23.46
N SER A 10 -11.74 13.08 22.97
CA SER A 10 -11.84 13.41 21.54
C SER A 10 -10.56 14.08 20.98
N CYS A 11 -9.95 14.99 21.73
CA CYS A 11 -8.67 15.60 21.36
C CYS A 11 -7.52 14.59 21.35
N ARG A 12 -7.45 13.71 22.37
CA ARG A 12 -6.43 12.65 22.45
C ARG A 12 -6.59 11.65 21.31
N ASP A 13 -7.81 11.21 21.01
CA ASP A 13 -8.10 10.31 19.89
C ASP A 13 -7.74 10.96 18.56
N SER A 14 -8.08 12.24 18.36
CA SER A 14 -7.70 13.00 17.16
C SER A 14 -6.19 13.10 17.00
N TRP A 15 -5.45 13.26 18.09
CA TRP A 15 -3.99 13.33 18.09
C TRP A 15 -3.35 11.98 17.79
N VAL A 16 -3.80 10.90 18.45
CA VAL A 16 -3.34 9.53 18.23
C VAL A 16 -3.62 9.09 16.80
N VAL A 17 -4.81 9.37 16.28
CA VAL A 17 -5.17 9.05 14.89
C VAL A 17 -4.25 9.79 13.93
N ARG A 18 -4.05 11.11 14.11
CA ARG A 18 -3.26 11.90 13.16
C ARG A 18 -1.75 11.65 13.22
N LYS A 19 -1.19 11.42 14.41
CA LYS A 19 0.27 11.32 14.60
C LYS A 19 0.81 9.91 14.68
N VAL A 20 -0.03 8.92 14.95
CA VAL A 20 0.41 7.52 15.10
C VAL A 20 -0.28 6.65 14.07
N TRP A 21 -1.62 6.66 14.06
CA TRP A 21 -2.38 5.75 13.19
C TRP A 21 -2.20 6.06 11.70
N LEU A 22 -2.39 7.31 11.27
CA LEU A 22 -2.27 7.70 9.86
C LEU A 22 -0.86 7.46 9.27
N PRO A 23 0.26 7.79 9.96
CA PRO A 23 1.58 7.43 9.46
C PRO A 23 1.80 5.92 9.38
N VAL A 24 1.40 5.16 10.41
CA VAL A 24 1.54 3.69 10.40
C VAL A 24 0.73 3.08 9.26
N TRP A 25 -0.52 3.51 9.08
CA TRP A 25 -1.36 3.11 7.95
C TRP A 25 -0.72 3.46 6.61
N ALA A 26 -0.15 4.66 6.46
CA ALA A 26 0.48 5.09 5.22
C ALA A 26 1.72 4.22 4.90
N VAL A 27 2.56 3.94 5.90
CA VAL A 27 3.76 3.09 5.73
C VAL A 27 3.36 1.66 5.35
N LEU A 28 2.41 1.05 6.07
CA LEU A 28 1.91 -0.30 5.75
C LEU A 28 1.29 -0.35 4.35
N SER A 29 0.54 0.68 3.96
CA SER A 29 -0.09 0.75 2.64
C SER A 29 0.95 0.92 1.52
N CYS A 30 2.02 1.67 1.74
CA CYS A 30 3.15 1.77 0.82
C CYS A 30 3.90 0.43 0.66
N LEU A 31 4.07 -0.33 1.75
CA LEU A 31 4.66 -1.67 1.69
C LEU A 31 3.82 -2.62 0.83
N LEU A 32 2.49 -2.55 0.92
CA LEU A 32 1.57 -3.32 0.07
C LEU A 32 1.56 -2.85 -1.40
N LEU A 33 1.84 -1.57 -1.64
CA LEU A 33 1.88 -1.00 -3.00
C LEU A 33 3.08 -1.51 -3.80
N ALA A 34 4.24 -1.62 -3.15
CA ALA A 34 5.52 -1.96 -3.78
C ALA A 34 5.48 -3.20 -4.69
N PRO A 35 4.97 -4.38 -4.26
CA PRO A 35 4.92 -5.56 -5.13
C PRO A 35 3.97 -5.38 -6.32
N SER A 36 2.89 -4.60 -6.17
CA SER A 36 1.94 -4.32 -7.27
C SER A 36 2.57 -3.42 -8.33
N LEU A 37 3.34 -2.40 -7.90
CA LEU A 37 4.11 -1.55 -8.81
C LEU A 37 5.25 -2.30 -9.49
N MET A 38 5.97 -3.15 -8.75
CA MET A 38 7.00 -4.01 -9.33
C MET A 38 6.42 -4.94 -10.38
N ALA A 39 5.23 -5.51 -10.13
CA ALA A 39 4.55 -6.36 -11.09
C ALA A 39 4.17 -5.62 -12.39
N LEU A 40 3.80 -4.34 -12.29
CA LEU A 40 3.50 -3.50 -13.45
C LEU A 40 4.76 -3.01 -14.18
N ALA A 41 5.84 -2.74 -13.45
CA ALA A 41 7.07 -2.16 -13.99
C ALA A 41 8.01 -3.20 -14.62
N ILE A 42 8.02 -4.43 -14.10
CA ILE A 42 8.83 -5.53 -14.61
C ILE A 42 7.98 -6.31 -15.60
N SER A 43 8.42 -6.43 -16.86
CA SER A 43 7.73 -7.27 -17.85
C SER A 43 7.44 -8.65 -17.26
N PRO A 44 6.22 -9.19 -17.43
CA PRO A 44 5.82 -10.44 -16.80
C PRO A 44 6.65 -11.65 -17.27
N ASP A 45 7.31 -11.56 -18.42
CA ASP A 45 8.30 -12.56 -18.89
C ASP A 45 9.63 -12.53 -18.12
N ARG A 46 9.89 -11.48 -17.34
CA ARG A 46 11.01 -11.40 -16.39
C ARG A 46 10.63 -11.84 -14.97
N MET A 47 9.36 -12.08 -14.69
CA MET A 47 8.88 -12.71 -13.45
C MET A 47 8.79 -14.24 -13.57
N ASN A 48 9.68 -14.83 -14.37
CA ASN A 48 9.80 -16.29 -14.46
C ASN A 48 10.52 -16.83 -13.21
N SER A 49 9.98 -17.90 -12.64
CA SER A 49 10.50 -18.59 -11.45
C SER A 49 12.00 -18.85 -11.57
N LEU A 50 12.80 -18.23 -10.69
CA LEU A 50 14.26 -18.31 -10.70
C LEU A 50 14.86 -19.67 -10.30
N ALA A 51 14.08 -20.75 -10.12
CA ALA A 51 14.66 -22.09 -10.02
C ALA A 51 13.65 -23.22 -10.35
N ALA A 52 14.10 -24.19 -11.14
CA ALA A 52 13.39 -25.45 -11.38
C ALA A 52 13.18 -26.27 -10.09
N SER A 53 13.97 -26.02 -9.05
CA SER A 53 13.83 -26.65 -7.72
C SER A 53 12.63 -26.17 -6.91
N VAL A 54 11.97 -25.06 -7.31
CA VAL A 54 10.73 -24.54 -6.69
C VAL A 54 9.49 -24.83 -7.55
N ALA A 55 9.64 -25.54 -8.68
CA ALA A 55 8.54 -26.02 -9.53
C ALA A 55 7.87 -27.29 -8.99
N VAL A 56 7.92 -27.49 -7.66
CA VAL A 56 7.22 -28.59 -6.98
C VAL A 56 5.71 -28.28 -7.00
N PRO A 57 4.81 -29.26 -7.17
CA PRO A 57 3.38 -28.99 -7.28
C PRO A 57 2.83 -28.50 -5.94
N HIS A 58 2.78 -27.18 -5.75
CA HIS A 58 2.20 -26.56 -4.56
C HIS A 58 0.67 -26.63 -4.64
N ARG A 59 0.10 -27.81 -4.36
CA ARG A 59 -1.35 -28.00 -4.27
C ARG A 59 -1.97 -27.37 -3.00
N GLU A 60 -1.16 -26.99 -2.00
CA GLU A 60 -1.66 -26.66 -0.65
C GLU A 60 -1.02 -25.45 0.05
N CYS A 61 -0.26 -24.60 -0.64
CA CYS A 61 0.36 -23.43 -0.01
C CYS A 61 -0.41 -22.14 -0.34
N PRO A 62 -0.91 -21.37 0.65
CA PRO A 62 -1.77 -20.21 0.42
C PRO A 62 -1.08 -19.06 -0.33
N LEU A 63 0.26 -19.01 -0.30
CA LEU A 63 1.09 -17.99 -0.96
C LEU A 63 1.72 -18.48 -2.27
N CYS A 64 1.61 -19.77 -2.61
CA CYS A 64 2.13 -20.25 -3.88
C CYS A 64 1.28 -19.75 -5.04
N GLY A 65 1.93 -19.53 -6.18
CA GLY A 65 1.28 -18.89 -7.35
C GLY A 65 1.03 -17.39 -7.19
N MET A 66 1.35 -16.75 -6.04
CA MET A 66 1.06 -15.34 -5.81
C MET A 66 1.81 -14.41 -6.77
N THR A 67 3.12 -14.61 -6.94
CA THR A 67 3.93 -13.83 -7.88
C THR A 67 3.43 -13.99 -9.32
N ARG A 68 3.05 -15.21 -9.70
CA ARG A 68 2.52 -15.48 -11.04
C ARG A 68 1.13 -14.88 -11.21
N GLY A 69 0.28 -14.95 -10.21
CA GLY A 69 -1.00 -14.25 -10.18
C GLY A 69 -0.86 -12.73 -10.30
N TYR A 70 0.16 -12.13 -9.66
CA TYR A 70 0.49 -10.71 -9.84
C TYR A 70 0.95 -10.39 -11.27
N ALA A 71 1.74 -11.28 -11.89
CA ALA A 71 2.14 -11.14 -13.28
C ALA A 71 0.95 -11.23 -14.24
N GLU A 72 0.02 -12.16 -14.02
CA GLU A 72 -1.23 -12.25 -14.81
C GLU A 72 -2.15 -11.04 -14.58
N MET A 73 -2.24 -10.53 -13.34
CA MET A 73 -2.94 -9.27 -13.05
C MET A 73 -2.32 -8.09 -13.82
N ALA A 74 -0.98 -8.02 -13.91
CA ALA A 74 -0.28 -7.00 -14.68
C ALA A 74 -0.48 -7.15 -16.20
N ARG A 75 -0.75 -8.36 -16.70
CA ARG A 75 -1.15 -8.64 -18.09
C ARG A 75 -2.62 -8.30 -18.37
N GLY A 76 -3.41 -8.03 -17.34
CA GLY A 76 -4.86 -7.86 -17.44
C GLY A 76 -5.65 -9.17 -17.46
N ASP A 77 -5.02 -10.32 -17.28
CA ASP A 77 -5.70 -11.61 -17.20
C ASP A 77 -6.08 -11.97 -15.76
N ILE A 78 -7.17 -11.38 -15.30
CA ILE A 78 -7.71 -11.57 -13.95
C ILE A 78 -8.15 -13.02 -13.73
N ARG A 79 -8.63 -13.71 -14.79
CA ARG A 79 -9.10 -15.09 -14.70
C ARG A 79 -7.93 -16.03 -14.45
N ALA A 80 -6.87 -15.90 -15.23
CA ALA A 80 -5.65 -16.66 -15.01
C ALA A 80 -5.05 -16.36 -13.62
N ALA A 81 -5.04 -15.10 -13.20
CA ALA A 81 -4.57 -14.74 -11.86
C ALA A 81 -5.36 -15.44 -10.74
N TRP A 82 -6.67 -15.56 -10.90
CA TRP A 82 -7.55 -16.22 -9.94
C TRP A 82 -7.33 -17.75 -9.86
N GLU A 83 -7.00 -18.37 -11.00
CA GLU A 83 -6.65 -19.79 -11.08
C GLU A 83 -5.30 -20.08 -10.40
N TRP A 84 -4.33 -19.17 -10.53
CA TRP A 84 -3.03 -19.29 -9.87
C TRP A 84 -3.10 -19.04 -8.37
N ASN A 85 -3.79 -17.99 -7.93
CA ASN A 85 -3.99 -17.69 -6.51
C ASN A 85 -5.20 -16.75 -6.33
N ARG A 86 -6.27 -17.22 -5.68
CA ARG A 86 -7.48 -16.42 -5.43
C ARG A 86 -7.22 -15.14 -4.63
N GLY A 87 -6.18 -15.13 -3.80
CA GLY A 87 -5.75 -13.96 -3.03
C GLY A 87 -4.95 -12.95 -3.84
N ALA A 88 -4.37 -13.32 -4.98
CA ALA A 88 -3.56 -12.42 -5.80
C ALA A 88 -4.35 -11.24 -6.37
N PRO A 89 -5.51 -11.42 -7.02
CA PRO A 89 -6.31 -10.30 -7.49
C PRO A 89 -6.74 -9.35 -6.38
N VAL A 90 -7.13 -9.91 -5.23
CA VAL A 90 -7.59 -9.13 -4.06
C VAL A 90 -6.45 -8.27 -3.50
N LEU A 91 -5.28 -8.87 -3.25
CA LEU A 91 -4.14 -8.17 -2.68
C LEU A 91 -3.50 -7.18 -3.65
N PHE A 92 -3.51 -7.48 -4.96
CA PHE A 92 -3.07 -6.56 -6.00
C PHE A 92 -3.94 -5.30 -6.04
N MET A 93 -5.27 -5.46 -6.05
CA MET A 93 -6.20 -4.33 -6.04
C MET A 93 -6.16 -3.56 -4.72
N ALA A 94 -6.08 -4.25 -3.58
CA ALA A 94 -5.91 -3.62 -2.28
C ALA A 94 -4.60 -2.82 -2.22
N GLY A 95 -3.51 -3.37 -2.73
CA GLY A 95 -2.21 -2.71 -2.84
C GLY A 95 -2.28 -1.44 -3.69
N LEU A 96 -2.86 -1.51 -4.88
CA LEU A 96 -3.00 -0.34 -5.77
C LEU A 96 -3.90 0.74 -5.20
N LEU A 97 -5.10 0.39 -4.71
CA LEU A 97 -6.08 1.37 -4.23
C LEU A 97 -5.65 1.98 -2.89
N ASN A 98 -5.35 1.14 -1.90
CA ASN A 98 -4.98 1.60 -0.56
C ASN A 98 -3.58 2.24 -0.56
N GLY A 99 -2.64 1.62 -1.28
CA GLY A 99 -1.30 2.16 -1.47
C GLY A 99 -1.30 3.47 -2.27
N GLY A 100 -2.09 3.56 -3.33
CA GLY A 100 -2.26 4.79 -4.11
C GLY A 100 -2.84 5.92 -3.27
N ALA A 101 -3.85 5.63 -2.44
CA ALA A 101 -4.42 6.59 -1.50
C ALA A 101 -3.38 7.06 -0.46
N ALA A 102 -2.56 6.16 0.07
CA ALA A 102 -1.48 6.49 0.99
C ALA A 102 -0.40 7.36 0.33
N ALA A 103 0.03 7.03 -0.89
CA ALA A 103 1.00 7.82 -1.64
C ALA A 103 0.47 9.23 -1.92
N PHE A 104 -0.80 9.35 -2.33
CA PHE A 104 -1.46 10.64 -2.51
C PHE A 104 -1.53 11.44 -1.20
N TYR A 105 -1.93 10.80 -0.10
CA TYR A 105 -1.98 11.42 1.22
C TYR A 105 -0.61 11.95 1.66
N LEU A 106 0.46 11.15 1.49
CA LEU A 106 1.83 11.56 1.81
C LEU A 106 2.29 12.74 0.93
N ALA A 107 2.02 12.70 -0.37
CA ALA A 107 2.33 13.80 -1.28
C ALA A 107 1.59 15.09 -0.89
N TRP A 108 0.30 14.98 -0.53
CA TRP A 108 -0.51 16.09 -0.03
C TRP A 108 0.07 16.68 1.27
N CYS A 109 0.40 15.83 2.23
CA CYS A 109 1.04 16.25 3.48
C CYS A 109 2.39 16.94 3.24
N TRP A 110 3.19 16.43 2.30
CA TRP A 110 4.48 17.01 1.96
C TRP A 110 4.33 18.40 1.34
N ARG A 111 3.40 18.57 0.37
CA ARG A 111 3.07 19.88 -0.22
C ARG A 111 2.62 20.89 0.82
N ARG A 112 1.78 20.49 1.78
CA ARG A 112 1.33 21.38 2.85
C ARG A 112 2.47 21.83 3.77
N ARG A 113 3.43 20.96 4.08
CA ARG A 113 4.62 21.35 4.87
C ARG A 113 5.54 22.27 4.10
N ALA A 114 5.76 22.02 2.80
CA ALA A 114 6.58 22.88 1.95
C ALA A 114 6.01 24.30 1.87
N GLY A 115 4.70 24.43 1.59
CA GLY A 115 4.04 25.74 1.55
C GLY A 115 3.97 26.46 2.89
N SER A 116 4.00 25.75 4.02
CA SER A 116 4.07 26.38 5.35
C SER A 116 5.47 26.91 5.65
N ARG A 117 6.52 26.19 5.26
CA ARG A 117 7.92 26.61 5.43
C ARG A 117 8.26 27.83 4.59
N GLU A 118 7.69 27.93 3.38
CA GLU A 118 7.90 29.07 2.50
C GLU A 118 7.29 30.36 3.08
N LYS A 119 6.08 30.30 3.63
CA LYS A 119 5.43 31.43 4.32
C LYS A 119 6.19 31.90 5.56
N GLU A 120 6.72 30.96 6.33
CA GLU A 120 7.53 31.28 7.52
C GLU A 120 8.82 32.01 7.13
N ASN A 121 9.53 31.53 6.11
CA ASN A 121 10.74 32.17 5.60
C ASN A 121 10.48 33.55 4.99
N SER A 122 9.36 33.77 4.30
CA SER A 122 8.98 35.09 3.76
C SER A 122 8.56 36.10 4.82
N SER A 123 8.18 35.65 6.03
CA SER A 123 7.82 36.54 7.15
C SER A 123 9.02 36.96 8.01
N LEU A 124 10.16 36.29 7.83
CA LEU A 124 11.43 36.56 8.52
C LEU A 124 12.43 37.34 7.65
N ALA A 125 12.11 37.54 6.37
CA ALA A 125 12.86 38.35 5.40
C ALA A 125 12.22 39.74 5.28
#